data_AF-A0A7S2YRN1-F1
#
_entry.id   AF-A0A7S2YRN1-F1
#
_cell.length_a   1.000
_cell.length_b   1.000
_cell.length_c   1.000
_cell.angle_alpha   90.00
_cell.angle_beta   90.00
_cell.angle_gamma   90.00
#
_symmetry.space_group_name_H-M   'P 1'
#
loop_
_entity.id
_entity.type
_entity.pdbx_description
1 polymer ?
#
loop_
_entity_poly.entity_id
_entity_poly.type
_entity_poly.pdbx_seq_one_letter_code
_entity_poly.pdbx_strand_id
1 'polypeptide(L)'
;MAPIAESMNGVTSVAAGGTLLSAISSNSNAALSNDTSSRQTDNTTAFVYGSGGYANYIFRHACHELYGVSVAPDQVPWEPGNWNPTSAGSVEAAAPRSARMAAMQRRNKDFFQAILYRRENHDQQQISYVLGSEAKSPLPPGSTQEPVLRFALAYGMQTLQRMLKPFTNDKVNGTFSSKDSEAAIPFDYVEAMACPSGCVNGGGQIGLNRKETPTETRTRLSQTRKYFTIPPRVTSEQTQENTCPIPKEDRHTTYHVVPPMQLSMGAAAGMAVEDIQW
;
A
#
# COMPACT_ATOMS: atom_id res chain seq x y z
N MET A 1 -2.42 -33.17 37.39
CA MET A 1 -3.29 -32.24 36.63
C MET A 1 -2.37 -31.31 35.87
N ALA A 2 -2.16 -31.56 34.58
CA ALA A 2 -1.42 -30.64 33.71
C ALA A 2 -2.37 -29.48 33.33
N PRO A 3 -1.92 -28.22 33.31
CA PRO A 3 -2.75 -27.13 32.83
C PRO A 3 -2.90 -27.30 31.31
N ILE A 4 -4.15 -27.33 30.86
CA ILE A 4 -4.51 -27.22 29.46
C ILE A 4 -4.15 -25.78 29.08
N ALA A 5 -3.05 -25.61 28.36
CA ALA A 5 -2.77 -24.35 27.69
C ALA A 5 -3.85 -24.18 26.61
N GLU A 6 -4.91 -23.43 26.92
CA GLU A 6 -5.82 -22.94 25.91
C GLU A 6 -4.99 -22.05 24.97
N SER A 7 -4.73 -22.58 23.77
CA SER A 7 -4.27 -21.80 22.63
C SER A 7 -5.28 -20.68 22.42
N MET A 8 -4.97 -19.48 22.93
CA MET A 8 -5.72 -18.27 22.61
C MET A 8 -5.52 -17.98 21.12
N ASN A 9 -6.33 -18.61 20.27
CA ASN A 9 -6.42 -18.25 18.87
C ASN A 9 -6.93 -16.80 18.83
N GLY A 10 -6.05 -15.85 18.48
CA GLY A 10 -6.32 -14.41 18.54
C GLY A 10 -7.50 -13.93 17.69
N VAL A 11 -8.04 -14.79 16.81
CA VAL A 11 -9.28 -14.58 16.07
C VAL A 11 -10.07 -15.89 16.08
N THR A 12 -11.31 -15.85 16.59
CA THR A 12 -12.22 -17.01 16.65
C THR A 12 -13.08 -17.17 15.40
N SER A 13 -13.39 -16.06 14.71
CA SER A 13 -14.18 -16.07 13.47
C SER A 13 -13.88 -14.82 12.64
N VAL A 14 -13.99 -14.95 11.32
CA VAL A 14 -13.91 -13.84 10.36
C VAL A 14 -15.20 -13.80 9.56
N ALA A 15 -15.86 -12.64 9.50
CA ALA A 15 -17.05 -12.42 8.68
C ALA A 15 -16.76 -11.38 7.60
N ALA A 16 -17.15 -11.67 6.36
CA ALA A 16 -17.08 -10.70 5.27
C ALA A 16 -18.20 -9.65 5.39
N GLY A 17 -17.98 -8.45 4.85
CA GLY A 17 -18.98 -7.38 4.86
C GLY A 17 -20.30 -7.79 4.19
N GLY A 18 -20.24 -8.55 3.10
CA GLY A 18 -21.43 -9.13 2.46
C GLY A 18 -22.20 -10.10 3.36
N THR A 19 -21.50 -10.96 4.09
CA THR A 19 -22.11 -11.92 5.04
C THR A 19 -22.79 -11.20 6.19
N LEU A 20 -22.14 -10.17 6.74
CA LEU A 20 -22.68 -9.37 7.83
C LEU A 20 -23.94 -8.59 7.39
N LEU A 21 -23.93 -8.00 6.20
CA LEU A 21 -25.11 -7.32 5.67
C LEU A 21 -26.29 -8.28 5.50
N SER A 22 -26.04 -9.49 4.99
CA SER A 22 -27.09 -10.51 4.87
C SER A 22 -27.71 -10.85 6.23
N ALA A 23 -26.88 -11.02 7.26
CA ALA A 23 -27.34 -11.31 8.62
C ALA A 23 -28.14 -10.15 9.23
N ILE A 24 -27.72 -8.89 9.01
CA ILE A 24 -28.43 -7.70 9.48
C ILE A 24 -29.75 -7.50 8.74
N SER A 25 -29.79 -7.76 7.43
CA SER A 25 -30.99 -7.57 6.60
C SER A 25 -32.11 -8.55 6.98
N SER A 26 -31.73 -9.74 7.45
CA SER A 26 -32.65 -10.73 8.02
C SER A 26 -33.21 -10.34 9.39
N ASN A 27 -32.62 -9.35 10.08
CA ASN A 27 -33.03 -8.85 11.39
C ASN A 27 -33.41 -7.37 11.27
N SER A 28 -34.60 -7.10 10.73
CA SER A 28 -35.07 -5.74 10.44
C SER A 28 -35.13 -4.84 11.69
N ASN A 29 -34.20 -3.88 11.79
CA ASN A 29 -34.42 -2.45 12.06
C ASN A 29 -33.07 -1.76 12.32
N ALA A 30 -32.89 -0.57 11.74
CA ALA A 30 -31.78 0.36 11.92
C ALA A 30 -30.51 0.15 11.08
N ALA A 31 -30.40 0.90 9.98
CA ALA A 31 -29.12 1.35 9.43
C ALA A 31 -29.26 2.61 8.53
N LEU A 32 -30.26 3.46 8.77
CA LEU A 32 -30.47 4.67 7.97
C LEU A 32 -30.60 5.89 8.87
N SER A 33 -29.47 6.41 9.33
CA SER A 33 -29.35 7.79 9.80
C SER A 33 -28.23 8.45 8.99
N ASN A 34 -28.62 9.22 7.97
CA ASN A 34 -27.70 10.01 7.16
C ASN A 34 -27.43 11.32 7.89
N ASP A 35 -26.23 11.49 8.43
CA ASP A 35 -25.75 12.81 8.82
C ASP A 35 -24.71 13.27 7.79
N THR A 36 -25.06 14.35 7.07
CA THR A 36 -24.40 14.74 5.82
C THR A 36 -23.52 15.96 6.07
N SER A 37 -22.27 15.75 6.47
CA SER A 37 -21.24 16.80 6.43
C SER A 37 -20.29 16.51 5.26
N SER A 38 -20.53 17.16 4.12
CA SER A 38 -19.70 17.02 2.93
C SER A 38 -18.35 17.74 3.09
N ARG A 39 -17.29 16.98 3.39
CA ARG A 39 -15.91 17.44 3.16
C ARG A 39 -15.34 16.74 1.93
N GLN A 40 -14.93 17.53 0.96
CA GLN A 40 -14.32 17.05 -0.28
C GLN A 40 -12.89 16.57 0.05
N THR A 41 -12.64 15.28 -0.11
CA THR A 41 -11.37 14.64 0.29
C THR A 41 -10.41 14.55 -0.90
N ASP A 42 -9.20 15.09 -0.76
CA ASP A 42 -8.12 14.94 -1.74
C ASP A 42 -7.57 13.51 -1.80
N ASN A 43 -7.00 13.11 -2.94
CA ASN A 43 -6.46 11.76 -3.15
C ASN A 43 -5.42 11.33 -2.08
N THR A 44 -4.71 12.28 -1.47
CA THR A 44 -3.73 12.05 -0.39
C THR A 44 -4.39 11.53 0.88
N THR A 45 -5.56 12.07 1.22
CA THR A 45 -6.33 11.67 2.40
C THR A 45 -6.86 10.23 2.29
N ALA A 46 -7.08 9.74 1.07
CA ALA A 46 -7.52 8.36 0.84
C ALA A 46 -6.48 7.32 1.30
N PHE A 47 -5.19 7.64 1.22
CA PHE A 47 -4.12 6.79 1.71
C PHE A 47 -3.90 6.95 3.21
N VAL A 48 -4.27 8.09 3.80
CA VAL A 48 -4.28 8.26 5.26
C VAL A 48 -5.37 7.38 5.89
N TYR A 49 -6.53 7.27 5.23
CA TYR A 49 -7.75 6.69 5.82
C TYR A 49 -8.13 5.31 5.28
N GLY A 50 -7.28 4.70 4.45
CA GLY A 50 -7.53 3.38 3.85
C GLY A 50 -6.27 2.53 3.78
N SER A 51 -6.25 1.57 2.85
CA SER A 51 -5.00 0.89 2.47
C SER A 51 -3.98 1.94 2.02
N GLY A 52 -2.77 1.88 2.55
CA GLY A 52 -1.73 2.91 2.45
C GLY A 52 -1.45 3.63 3.77
N GLY A 53 -2.34 3.49 4.76
CA GLY A 53 -2.23 4.19 6.04
C GLY A 53 -1.01 3.76 6.85
N TYR A 54 -0.63 2.48 6.75
CA TYR A 54 0.54 1.95 7.45
C TYR A 54 1.84 2.49 6.83
N ALA A 55 1.98 2.42 5.51
CA ALA A 55 3.07 3.07 4.78
C ALA A 55 3.14 4.57 5.05
N ASN A 56 2.00 5.27 5.09
CA ASN A 56 1.94 6.70 5.40
C ASN A 56 2.49 6.97 6.80
N TYR A 57 2.05 6.19 7.81
CA TYR A 57 2.55 6.30 9.17
C TYR A 57 4.05 6.01 9.26
N ILE A 58 4.51 4.89 8.70
CA ILE A 58 5.93 4.50 8.74
C ILE A 58 6.78 5.55 8.01
N PHE A 59 6.37 6.04 6.85
CA PHE A 59 7.11 7.07 6.11
C PHE A 59 7.31 8.31 6.98
N ARG A 60 6.24 8.81 7.60
CA ARG A 60 6.30 10.00 8.47
C ARG A 60 7.14 9.75 9.72
N HIS A 61 7.01 8.59 10.32
CA HIS A 61 7.82 8.20 11.48
C HIS A 61 9.30 8.11 11.10
N ALA A 62 9.63 7.47 9.98
CA ALA A 62 11.00 7.39 9.46
C ALA A 62 11.57 8.78 9.10
N CYS A 63 10.78 9.66 8.48
CA CYS A 63 11.16 11.05 8.24
C CYS A 63 11.57 11.77 9.53
N HIS A 64 10.79 11.58 10.60
CA HIS A 64 11.06 12.19 11.89
C HIS A 64 12.29 11.58 12.58
N GLU A 65 12.33 10.25 12.72
CA GLU A 65 13.38 9.56 13.45
C GLU A 65 14.75 9.63 12.75
N LEU A 66 14.78 9.52 11.42
CA LEU A 66 16.03 9.45 10.67
C LEU A 66 16.55 10.82 10.22
N TYR A 67 15.65 11.79 9.97
CA TYR A 67 16.00 13.07 9.35
C TYR A 67 15.48 14.29 10.11
N GLY A 68 14.77 14.11 11.23
CA GLY A 68 14.18 15.21 12.00
C GLY A 68 13.05 15.94 11.28
N VAL A 69 12.49 15.37 10.20
CA VAL A 69 11.46 16.01 9.37
C VAL A 69 10.08 15.61 9.85
N SER A 70 9.30 16.58 10.33
CA SER A 70 7.89 16.37 10.68
C SER A 70 7.01 16.52 9.45
N VAL A 71 6.26 15.46 9.12
CA VAL A 71 5.37 15.42 7.96
C VAL A 71 3.94 15.16 8.45
N ALA A 72 2.98 16.01 8.06
CA ALA A 72 1.57 15.80 8.39
C ALA A 72 0.98 14.64 7.55
N PRO A 73 -0.09 13.96 8.02
CA PRO A 73 -0.66 12.80 7.33
C PRO A 73 -1.04 13.08 5.87
N ASP A 74 -1.65 14.24 5.64
CA ASP A 74 -2.15 14.75 4.37
C ASP A 74 -1.04 15.32 3.46
N GLN A 75 0.17 15.47 3.96
CA GLN A 75 1.31 16.03 3.23
C GLN A 75 2.19 14.96 2.55
N VAL A 76 1.98 13.66 2.84
CA VAL A 76 2.79 12.60 2.20
C VAL A 76 2.50 12.56 0.69
N PRO A 77 3.50 12.79 -0.19
CA PRO A 77 3.28 13.01 -1.61
C PRO A 77 3.15 11.68 -2.36
N TRP A 78 2.05 10.95 -2.15
CA TRP A 78 1.77 9.73 -2.89
C TRP A 78 1.51 10.03 -4.37
N GLU A 79 2.53 9.91 -5.20
CA GLU A 79 2.46 10.14 -6.63
C GLU A 79 2.49 8.82 -7.40
N PRO A 80 1.83 8.72 -8.58
CA PRO A 80 1.95 7.54 -9.42
C PRO A 80 3.41 7.34 -9.84
N GLY A 81 3.99 6.20 -9.49
CA GLY A 81 5.36 5.88 -9.84
C GLY A 81 5.50 5.49 -11.30
N ASN A 82 6.62 5.90 -11.91
CA ASN A 82 7.03 5.45 -13.24
C ASN A 82 8.34 4.67 -13.11
N TRP A 83 8.30 3.47 -12.53
CA TRP A 83 9.49 2.61 -12.54
C TRP A 83 9.59 1.91 -13.90
N ASN A 84 10.68 2.20 -14.61
CA ASN A 84 11.12 1.39 -15.72
C ASN A 84 12.40 0.64 -15.31
N PRO A 85 12.37 -0.70 -15.20
CA PRO A 85 13.52 -1.48 -14.73
C PRO A 85 14.74 -1.41 -15.67
N THR A 86 14.59 -0.90 -16.89
CA THR A 86 15.72 -0.64 -17.80
C THR A 86 16.36 0.74 -17.66
N SER A 87 15.86 1.59 -16.77
CA SER A 87 16.44 2.91 -16.50
C SER A 87 16.64 3.08 -14.99
N ALA A 88 17.54 2.29 -14.42
CA ALA A 88 18.02 2.52 -13.07
C ALA A 88 18.72 3.89 -13.02
N GLY A 89 18.04 4.88 -12.45
CA GLY A 89 18.61 6.21 -12.18
C GLY A 89 17.88 7.40 -12.79
N SER A 90 16.98 7.22 -13.77
CA SER A 90 16.18 8.34 -14.30
C SER A 90 14.74 8.27 -13.78
N VAL A 91 14.38 9.22 -12.91
CA VAL A 91 13.00 9.43 -12.43
C VAL A 91 12.08 9.95 -13.56
N GLU A 92 12.67 10.32 -14.70
CA GLU A 92 11.94 10.76 -15.89
C GLU A 92 11.65 9.58 -16.83
N ALA A 93 10.36 9.29 -17.01
CA ALA A 93 9.92 8.35 -18.02
C ALA A 93 10.20 8.92 -19.42
N ALA A 94 10.99 8.19 -20.22
CA ALA A 94 11.20 8.54 -21.63
C ALA A 94 9.85 8.70 -22.36
N ALA A 95 9.74 9.75 -23.18
CA ALA A 95 8.52 10.08 -23.91
C ALA A 95 8.04 8.89 -24.77
N PRO A 96 6.74 8.56 -24.76
CA PRO A 96 6.23 7.39 -25.47
C PRO A 96 6.41 7.54 -26.97
N ARG A 97 7.08 6.57 -27.60
CA ARG A 97 7.33 6.52 -29.06
C ARG A 97 6.07 6.26 -29.91
N SER A 98 4.93 5.94 -29.29
CA SER A 98 3.66 5.74 -29.99
C SER A 98 2.47 5.90 -29.05
N ALA A 99 1.27 6.09 -29.61
CA ALA A 99 0.02 6.15 -28.83
C ALA A 99 -0.26 4.84 -28.06
N ARG A 100 0.10 3.68 -28.63
CA ARG A 100 0.00 2.37 -27.95
C ARG A 100 0.95 2.27 -26.77
N MET A 101 2.20 2.75 -26.92
CA MET A 101 3.16 2.81 -25.83
C MET A 101 2.75 3.83 -24.78
N ALA A 102 2.19 4.98 -25.18
CA ALA A 102 1.64 5.96 -24.25
C ALA A 102 0.47 5.36 -23.43
N ALA A 103 -0.42 4.61 -24.07
CA ALA A 103 -1.50 3.89 -23.40
C ALA A 103 -0.97 2.77 -22.49
N MET A 104 0.15 2.14 -22.85
CA MET A 104 0.82 1.11 -22.03
C MET A 104 1.57 1.71 -20.84
N GLN A 105 2.29 2.83 -21.01
CA GLN A 105 2.94 3.58 -19.93
C GLN A 105 1.92 4.18 -18.96
N ARG A 106 0.75 4.64 -19.45
CA ARG A 106 -0.37 5.06 -18.60
C ARG A 106 -0.96 3.90 -17.78
N ARG A 107 -0.88 2.66 -18.30
CA ARG A 107 -1.27 1.43 -17.61
C ARG A 107 -0.16 0.85 -16.72
N ASN A 108 1.05 1.41 -16.73
CA ASN A 108 2.18 1.02 -15.89
C ASN A 108 2.32 1.90 -14.63
N LYS A 109 1.36 2.79 -14.36
CA LYS A 109 1.24 3.56 -13.11
C LYS A 109 0.68 2.68 -11.98
N ASP A 110 1.20 1.47 -11.86
CA ASP A 110 0.55 0.42 -11.09
C ASP A 110 0.81 0.53 -9.58
N PHE A 111 1.79 1.34 -9.20
CA PHE A 111 2.13 1.62 -7.81
C PHE A 111 2.24 3.12 -7.57
N PHE A 112 2.05 3.53 -6.33
CA PHE A 112 2.31 4.90 -5.87
C PHE A 112 3.64 4.94 -5.15
N GLN A 113 4.33 6.07 -5.20
CA GLN A 113 5.59 6.28 -4.50
C GLN A 113 5.52 7.55 -3.65
N ALA A 114 6.30 7.56 -2.56
CA ALA A 114 6.59 8.74 -1.78
C ALA A 114 8.10 8.77 -1.54
N ILE A 115 8.73 9.91 -1.82
CA ILE A 115 10.18 10.07 -1.72
C ILE A 115 10.51 11.32 -0.90
N LEU A 116 11.43 11.16 0.05
CA LEU A 116 12.11 12.27 0.72
C LEU A 116 13.44 12.52 0.00
N TYR A 117 13.69 13.77 -0.35
CA TYR A 117 14.95 14.20 -0.96
C TYR A 117 15.75 15.02 0.03
N ARG A 118 17.06 14.78 0.06
CA ARG A 118 18.04 15.66 0.69
C ARG A 118 18.53 16.64 -0.35
N ARG A 119 18.48 17.93 -0.03
CA ARG A 119 18.98 19.02 -0.85
C ARG A 119 20.15 19.68 -0.12
N GLU A 120 21.28 19.78 -0.79
CA GLU A 120 22.48 20.40 -0.26
C GLU A 120 22.85 21.59 -1.12
N ASN A 121 22.92 22.78 -0.53
CA ASN A 121 23.42 23.98 -1.18
C ASN A 121 24.90 24.14 -0.85
N HIS A 122 25.79 23.89 -1.83
CA HIS A 122 27.24 23.93 -1.59
C HIS A 122 27.74 25.35 -1.32
N ASP A 123 27.10 26.37 -1.88
CA ASP A 123 27.50 27.77 -1.70
C ASP A 123 27.16 28.29 -0.29
N GLN A 124 26.11 27.76 0.33
CA GLN A 124 25.62 28.17 1.65
C GLN A 124 25.85 27.13 2.76
N GLN A 125 26.44 25.97 2.44
CA GLN A 125 26.60 24.82 3.33
C GLN A 125 25.30 24.45 4.07
N GLN A 126 24.16 24.55 3.38
CA GLN A 126 22.85 24.34 3.96
C GLN A 126 22.26 23.02 3.46
N ILE A 127 21.84 22.17 4.41
CA ILE A 127 21.09 20.94 4.13
C ILE A 127 19.62 21.19 4.43
N SER A 128 18.75 20.83 3.49
CA SER A 128 17.31 20.84 3.66
C SER A 128 16.70 19.55 3.13
N TYR A 129 15.50 19.23 3.59
CA TYR A 129 14.75 18.05 3.15
C TYR A 129 13.46 18.48 2.50
N VAL A 130 13.15 17.88 1.35
CA VAL A 130 11.96 18.23 0.57
C VAL A 130 11.22 16.96 0.15
N LEU A 131 9.89 17.05 0.11
CA LEU A 131 9.01 15.97 -0.33
C LEU A 131 8.93 15.96 -1.86
N GLY A 132 8.69 14.80 -2.47
CA GLY A 132 8.74 14.61 -3.93
C GLY A 132 7.89 15.58 -4.79
N SER A 133 6.82 16.16 -4.25
CA SER A 133 6.06 17.22 -4.94
C SER A 133 6.86 18.52 -5.07
N GLU A 134 7.63 18.89 -4.05
CA GLU A 134 8.48 20.09 -3.98
C GLU A 134 9.86 19.87 -4.60
N ALA A 135 10.29 18.61 -4.67
CA ALA A 135 11.52 18.20 -5.34
C ALA A 135 11.54 18.50 -6.85
N LYS A 136 10.38 18.80 -7.45
CA LYS A 136 10.22 19.18 -8.87
C LYS A 136 10.51 20.66 -9.13
N SER A 137 10.64 21.48 -8.09
CA SER A 137 11.02 22.88 -8.24
C SER A 137 12.47 23.00 -8.74
N PRO A 138 12.80 24.01 -9.56
CA PRO A 138 14.16 24.22 -10.04
C PRO A 138 15.17 24.28 -8.90
N LEU A 139 16.28 23.55 -9.05
CA LEU A 139 17.36 23.56 -8.10
C LEU A 139 18.15 24.88 -8.21
N PRO A 140 18.46 25.54 -7.09
CA PRO A 140 19.42 26.65 -7.09
C PRO A 140 20.75 26.25 -7.75
N PRO A 141 21.47 27.19 -8.40
CA PRO A 141 22.82 26.94 -8.88
C PRO A 141 23.71 26.45 -7.73
N GLY A 142 24.57 25.47 -8.00
CA GLY A 142 25.46 24.92 -6.96
C GLY A 142 24.78 24.04 -5.91
N SER A 143 23.49 23.69 -6.08
CA SER A 143 22.81 22.73 -5.20
C SER A 143 22.72 21.33 -5.78
N THR A 144 22.78 20.32 -4.91
CA THR A 144 22.56 18.92 -5.24
C THR A 144 21.27 18.42 -4.59
N GLN A 145 20.66 17.41 -5.20
CA GLN A 145 19.44 16.77 -4.68
C GLN A 145 19.53 15.26 -4.89
N GLU A 146 19.34 14.51 -3.81
CA GLU A 146 19.39 13.05 -3.84
C GLU A 146 18.21 12.44 -3.06
N PRO A 147 17.64 11.32 -3.52
CA PRO A 147 16.61 10.62 -2.77
C PRO A 147 17.24 9.90 -1.56
N VAL A 148 16.70 10.13 -0.36
CA VAL A 148 17.20 9.51 0.88
C VAL A 148 16.22 8.52 1.51
N LEU A 149 14.93 8.62 1.19
CA LEU A 149 13.91 7.68 1.67
C LEU A 149 12.89 7.43 0.57
N ARG A 150 12.68 6.17 0.18
CA ARG A 150 11.87 5.78 -0.98
C ARG A 150 10.83 4.73 -0.59
N PHE A 151 9.57 5.11 -0.59
CA PHE A 151 8.45 4.24 -0.24
C PHE A 151 7.59 3.96 -1.47
N ALA A 152 6.99 2.78 -1.52
CA ALA A 152 6.06 2.39 -2.58
C ALA A 152 4.80 1.68 -2.04
N LEU A 153 3.69 1.85 -2.76
CA LEU A 153 2.41 1.19 -2.55
C LEU A 153 2.07 0.34 -3.77
N ALA A 154 2.12 -0.98 -3.65
CA ALA A 154 1.83 -1.92 -4.74
C ALA A 154 0.47 -2.57 -4.56
N TYR A 155 -0.55 -2.06 -5.26
CA TYR A 155 -1.93 -2.54 -5.13
C TYR A 155 -2.34 -3.39 -6.33
N GLY A 156 -2.80 -4.61 -6.03
CA GLY A 156 -3.19 -5.59 -7.03
C GLY A 156 -2.10 -6.64 -7.26
N MET A 157 -2.51 -7.90 -7.39
CA MET A 157 -1.56 -9.01 -7.63
C MET A 157 -0.70 -8.80 -8.89
N GLN A 158 -1.27 -8.27 -9.97
CA GLN A 158 -0.51 -7.99 -11.20
C GLN A 158 0.59 -6.94 -10.98
N THR A 159 0.27 -5.88 -10.22
CA THR A 159 1.24 -4.85 -9.80
C THR A 159 2.36 -5.48 -8.99
N LEU A 160 1.99 -6.27 -7.99
CA LEU A 160 2.94 -6.92 -7.10
C LEU A 160 3.87 -7.87 -7.86
N GLN A 161 3.33 -8.69 -8.76
CA GLN A 161 4.12 -9.57 -9.64
C GLN A 161 5.12 -8.78 -10.51
N ARG A 162 4.72 -7.63 -11.07
CA ARG A 162 5.62 -6.77 -11.86
C ARG A 162 6.71 -6.16 -10.98
N MET A 163 6.34 -5.64 -9.82
CA MET A 163 7.26 -5.03 -8.86
C MET A 163 8.28 -6.03 -8.30
N LEU A 164 7.84 -7.27 -8.08
CA LEU A 164 8.69 -8.35 -7.55
C LEU A 164 9.51 -9.07 -8.64
N LYS A 165 9.20 -8.89 -9.93
CA LYS A 165 9.89 -9.57 -11.04
C LYS A 165 11.42 -9.39 -11.03
N PRO A 166 11.98 -8.21 -10.71
CA PRO A 166 13.43 -8.06 -10.56
C PRO A 166 14.02 -8.94 -9.45
N PHE A 167 13.24 -9.21 -8.40
CA PHE A 167 13.67 -10.05 -7.27
C PHE A 167 13.58 -11.56 -7.56
N THR A 168 12.83 -11.98 -8.59
CA THR A 168 12.68 -13.40 -8.94
C THR A 168 13.77 -13.90 -9.89
N ASN A 169 14.34 -13.02 -10.72
CA ASN A 169 15.32 -13.40 -11.74
C ASN A 169 16.76 -13.45 -11.21
N ASP A 170 17.04 -12.85 -10.06
CA ASP A 170 18.37 -12.84 -9.42
C ASP A 170 18.68 -14.15 -8.65
N LYS A 171 17.69 -15.07 -8.60
CA LYS A 171 17.86 -16.40 -8.00
C LYS A 171 18.18 -17.44 -9.06
N VAL A 172 19.45 -17.49 -9.47
CA VAL A 172 20.04 -18.76 -9.91
C VAL A 172 21.21 -19.21 -9.03
N ASN A 173 21.90 -18.35 -8.26
CA ASN A 173 23.09 -18.80 -7.51
C ASN A 173 23.31 -18.22 -6.10
N GLY A 174 22.26 -17.90 -5.34
CA GLY A 174 22.36 -17.74 -3.87
C GLY A 174 23.24 -16.60 -3.32
N THR A 175 23.94 -15.87 -4.16
CA THR A 175 24.67 -14.64 -3.83
C THR A 175 23.87 -13.45 -4.36
N PHE A 176 23.39 -12.60 -3.45
CA PHE A 176 23.06 -11.20 -3.80
C PHE A 176 24.37 -10.55 -4.23
N SER A 177 24.71 -10.69 -5.52
CA SER A 177 25.94 -10.14 -6.06
C SER A 177 25.71 -8.64 -6.22
N SER A 178 26.17 -7.88 -5.22
CA SER A 178 26.15 -6.42 -5.15
C SER A 178 26.99 -5.73 -6.24
N LYS A 179 27.35 -6.43 -7.31
CA LYS A 179 28.28 -5.99 -8.35
C LYS A 179 27.71 -5.99 -9.78
N ASP A 180 26.58 -6.66 -10.02
CA ASP A 180 25.85 -6.64 -11.31
C ASP A 180 24.44 -6.00 -11.16
N SER A 181 24.29 -5.14 -10.15
CA SER A 181 23.04 -4.52 -9.71
C SER A 181 22.58 -3.36 -10.60
N GLU A 182 22.34 -3.59 -11.89
CA GLU A 182 21.72 -2.58 -12.76
C GLU A 182 20.18 -2.62 -12.73
N ALA A 183 19.58 -3.65 -12.12
CA ALA A 183 18.18 -3.63 -11.70
C ALA A 183 18.08 -3.34 -10.19
N ALA A 184 18.74 -2.28 -9.73
CA ALA A 184 18.69 -1.84 -8.34
C ALA A 184 17.23 -1.61 -7.90
N ILE A 185 16.82 -2.30 -6.85
CA ILE A 185 15.50 -2.14 -6.24
C ILE A 185 15.37 -0.68 -5.77
N PRO A 186 14.43 0.11 -6.30
CA PRO A 186 14.45 1.55 -6.10
C PRO A 186 13.69 1.99 -4.84
N PHE A 187 13.29 1.07 -3.96
CA PHE A 187 12.49 1.37 -2.77
C PHE A 187 13.07 0.73 -1.52
N ASP A 188 13.01 1.48 -0.42
CA ASP A 188 13.44 1.06 0.92
C ASP A 188 12.28 0.39 1.68
N TYR A 189 11.05 0.74 1.32
CA TYR A 189 9.84 0.16 1.89
C TYR A 189 8.76 -0.02 0.83
N VAL A 190 8.03 -1.15 0.91
CA VAL A 190 6.91 -1.47 0.03
C VAL A 190 5.73 -1.96 0.85
N GLU A 191 4.57 -1.31 0.71
CA GLU A 191 3.30 -1.88 1.16
C GLU A 191 2.63 -2.61 0.01
N ALA A 192 2.41 -3.91 0.18
CA ALA A 192 1.79 -4.78 -0.81
C ALA A 192 0.33 -5.07 -0.44
N MET A 193 -0.57 -4.93 -1.41
CA MET A 193 -1.99 -5.27 -1.27
C MET A 193 -2.42 -6.18 -2.43
N ALA A 194 -3.10 -7.28 -2.13
CA ALA A 194 -3.57 -8.21 -3.16
C ALA A 194 -4.68 -7.62 -4.03
N CYS A 195 -5.59 -6.84 -3.44
CA CYS A 195 -6.71 -6.24 -4.13
C CYS A 195 -6.33 -4.90 -4.80
N PRO A 196 -6.79 -4.65 -6.04
CA PRO A 196 -6.60 -3.35 -6.66
C PRO A 196 -7.32 -2.27 -5.85
N SER A 197 -6.69 -1.11 -5.68
CA SER A 197 -7.24 0.02 -4.90
C SER A 197 -7.44 -0.23 -3.40
N GLY A 198 -6.91 -1.33 -2.86
CA GLY A 198 -6.89 -1.63 -1.42
C GLY A 198 -8.10 -2.39 -0.89
N CYS A 199 -8.21 -2.49 0.43
CA CYS A 199 -9.20 -3.27 1.19
C CYS A 199 -10.65 -2.82 0.95
N VAL A 200 -10.86 -1.55 0.61
CA VAL A 200 -12.19 -1.00 0.24
C VAL A 200 -12.74 -1.61 -1.05
N ASN A 201 -11.89 -2.27 -1.83
CA ASN A 201 -12.25 -3.04 -3.01
C ASN A 201 -11.94 -4.54 -2.84
N GLY A 202 -11.88 -5.01 -1.59
CA GLY A 202 -11.62 -6.40 -1.26
C GLY A 202 -12.76 -7.33 -1.69
N GLY A 203 -12.46 -8.60 -1.93
CA GLY A 203 -13.45 -9.58 -2.40
C GLY A 203 -14.61 -9.84 -1.41
N GLY A 204 -14.43 -9.53 -0.13
CA GLY A 204 -15.48 -9.63 0.89
C GLY A 204 -16.41 -8.42 1.00
N GLN A 205 -16.21 -7.39 0.17
CA GLN A 205 -17.09 -6.23 0.13
C GLN A 205 -18.43 -6.57 -0.52
N ILE A 206 -19.45 -5.75 -0.26
CA ILE A 206 -20.79 -5.94 -0.84
C ILE A 206 -20.68 -5.75 -2.37
N GLY A 207 -20.79 -6.85 -3.10
CA GLY A 207 -20.76 -6.85 -4.55
C GLY A 207 -22.09 -6.41 -5.15
N LEU A 208 -22.04 -5.82 -6.34
CA LEU A 208 -23.22 -5.62 -7.16
C LEU A 208 -23.52 -6.91 -7.94
N ASN A 209 -24.79 -7.15 -8.27
CA ASN A 209 -25.22 -8.29 -9.10
C ASN A 209 -24.69 -8.25 -10.56
N ARG A 210 -23.88 -7.25 -10.90
CA ARG A 210 -23.21 -7.10 -12.19
C ARG A 210 -21.75 -6.72 -11.98
N LYS A 211 -20.91 -7.06 -12.96
CA LYS A 211 -19.53 -6.58 -13.01
C LYS A 211 -19.53 -5.06 -13.25
N GLU A 212 -18.87 -4.34 -12.37
CA GLU A 212 -18.59 -2.91 -12.56
C GLU A 212 -17.54 -2.72 -13.65
N THR A 213 -17.71 -1.68 -14.45
CA THR A 213 -16.65 -1.15 -15.31
C THR A 213 -15.57 -0.48 -14.46
N PRO A 214 -14.31 -0.34 -14.95
CA PRO A 214 -13.26 0.34 -14.21
C PRO A 214 -13.61 1.76 -13.76
N THR A 215 -14.42 2.48 -14.55
CA THR A 215 -14.89 3.83 -14.22
C THR A 215 -15.89 3.79 -13.08
N GLU A 216 -16.86 2.87 -13.11
CA GLU A 216 -17.83 2.69 -12.03
C GLU A 216 -17.14 2.31 -10.72
N THR A 217 -16.19 1.37 -10.76
CA THR A 217 -15.39 1.01 -9.60
C THR A 217 -14.65 2.22 -9.04
N ARG A 218 -13.97 3.04 -9.86
CA ARG A 218 -13.29 4.25 -9.39
C ARG A 218 -14.26 5.23 -8.72
N THR A 219 -15.45 5.43 -9.30
CA THR A 219 -16.48 6.30 -8.74
C THR A 219 -16.98 5.78 -7.39
N ARG A 220 -17.34 4.49 -7.30
CA ARG A 220 -17.78 3.87 -6.04
C ARG A 220 -16.71 3.98 -4.97
N LEU A 221 -15.46 3.68 -5.30
CA LEU A 221 -14.36 3.77 -4.35
C LEU A 221 -14.10 5.20 -3.87
N SER A 222 -14.15 6.18 -4.79
CA SER A 222 -14.06 7.61 -4.44
C SER A 222 -15.18 8.03 -3.50
N GLN A 223 -16.42 7.61 -3.75
CA GLN A 223 -17.56 7.90 -2.88
C GLN A 223 -17.43 7.21 -1.52
N THR A 224 -17.06 5.93 -1.50
CA THR A 224 -16.93 5.14 -0.26
C THR A 224 -15.89 5.75 0.68
N ARG A 225 -14.76 6.20 0.13
CA ARG A 225 -13.67 6.81 0.89
C ARG A 225 -14.06 8.11 1.60
N LYS A 226 -15.08 8.84 1.12
CA LYS A 226 -15.55 10.08 1.78
C LYS A 226 -16.20 9.82 3.13
N TYR A 227 -16.66 8.59 3.38
CA TYR A 227 -17.24 8.20 4.65
C TYR A 227 -16.19 7.78 5.69
N PHE A 228 -14.92 7.66 5.31
CA PHE A 228 -13.86 7.33 6.25
C PHE A 228 -13.57 8.54 7.14
N THR A 229 -13.67 8.32 8.44
CA THR A 229 -13.39 9.32 9.46
C THR A 229 -12.33 8.78 10.41
N ILE A 230 -11.44 9.66 10.88
CA ILE A 230 -10.52 9.28 11.96
C ILE A 230 -11.33 9.32 13.25
N PRO A 231 -11.43 8.22 14.02
CA PRO A 231 -11.93 8.33 15.37
C PRO A 231 -11.03 9.31 16.15
N PRO A 232 -11.60 10.24 16.93
CA PRO A 232 -10.79 11.19 17.69
C PRO A 232 -9.77 10.43 18.51
N ARG A 233 -8.50 10.87 18.44
CA ARG A 233 -7.43 10.30 19.25
C ARG A 233 -7.87 10.47 20.69
N VAL A 234 -8.00 9.36 21.43
CA VAL A 234 -8.36 9.41 22.85
C VAL A 234 -7.17 10.05 23.59
N THR A 235 -7.15 11.38 23.68
CA THR A 235 -6.24 12.15 24.54
C THR A 235 -6.74 12.01 25.95
N SER A 236 -6.53 10.84 26.53
CA SER A 236 -6.80 10.61 27.93
C SER A 236 -5.53 10.97 28.71
N GLU A 237 -5.54 12.14 29.34
CA GLU A 237 -4.58 12.56 30.37
C GLU A 237 -4.64 11.66 31.64
N GLN A 238 -5.38 10.55 31.60
CA GLN A 238 -5.58 9.60 32.71
C GLN A 238 -5.44 8.12 32.31
N THR A 239 -4.97 7.79 31.11
CA THR A 239 -4.63 6.40 30.80
C THR A 239 -3.17 6.19 31.13
N GLN A 240 -2.91 5.47 32.23
CA GLN A 240 -1.68 4.72 32.44
C GLN A 240 -1.18 4.22 31.09
N GLU A 241 0.08 4.50 30.75
CA GLU A 241 0.84 4.03 29.59
C GLU A 241 -0.02 3.33 28.52
N ASN A 242 -0.08 3.88 27.30
CA ASN A 242 -0.56 3.20 26.09
C ASN A 242 0.27 1.92 25.78
N THR A 243 0.34 0.98 26.70
CA THR A 243 0.94 -0.33 26.55
C THR A 243 -0.09 -1.15 25.82
N CYS A 244 0.22 -1.50 24.57
CA CYS A 244 -0.49 -2.57 23.89
C CYS A 244 -0.57 -3.76 24.87
N PRO A 245 -1.78 -4.28 25.18
CA PRO A 245 -1.98 -5.30 26.22
C PRO A 245 -1.29 -6.63 25.88
N ILE A 246 -0.86 -6.78 24.63
CA ILE A 246 -0.05 -7.89 24.15
C ILE A 246 1.41 -7.63 24.55
N PRO A 247 2.10 -8.56 25.24
CA PRO A 247 3.53 -8.48 25.53
C PRO A 247 4.37 -8.27 24.26
N LYS A 248 5.57 -7.67 24.37
CA LYS A 248 6.37 -7.32 23.18
C LYS A 248 6.76 -8.57 22.38
N GLU A 249 7.07 -9.65 23.08
CA GLU A 249 7.39 -10.97 22.56
C GLU A 249 6.25 -11.58 21.72
N ASP A 250 5.00 -11.29 22.07
CA ASP A 250 3.80 -11.85 21.42
C ASP A 250 3.28 -10.96 20.28
N ARG A 251 3.88 -9.80 20.04
CA ARG A 251 3.53 -8.89 18.93
C ARG A 251 4.13 -9.32 17.59
N HIS A 252 4.87 -10.42 17.57
CA HIS A 252 5.59 -10.89 16.40
C HIS A 252 5.22 -12.33 16.07
N THR A 253 5.19 -12.60 14.77
CA THR A 253 4.98 -13.95 14.24
C THR A 253 5.95 -14.16 13.09
N THR A 254 6.16 -15.40 12.69
CA THR A 254 7.05 -15.76 11.59
C THR A 254 6.23 -16.18 10.38
N TYR A 255 6.46 -15.51 9.26
CA TYR A 255 5.98 -16.02 7.97
C TYR A 255 6.74 -17.31 7.62
N HIS A 256 6.00 -18.33 7.20
CA HIS A 256 6.60 -19.54 6.64
C HIS A 256 6.41 -19.55 5.12
N VAL A 257 7.42 -20.05 4.42
CA VAL A 257 7.34 -20.18 2.96
C VAL A 257 6.43 -21.35 2.64
N VAL A 258 5.29 -21.05 2.01
CA VAL A 258 4.39 -22.08 1.47
C VAL A 258 4.89 -22.43 0.05
N PRO A 259 5.20 -23.70 -0.24
CA PRO A 259 5.53 -24.13 -1.59
C PRO A 259 4.42 -23.74 -2.58
N PRO A 260 4.76 -23.37 -3.83
CA PRO A 260 3.75 -23.09 -4.84
C PRO A 260 2.78 -24.26 -4.96
N MET A 261 1.48 -23.97 -4.88
CA MET A 261 0.44 -24.98 -5.04
C MET A 261 0.56 -25.58 -6.45
N GLN A 262 1.01 -26.83 -6.54
CA GLN A 262 1.01 -27.57 -7.79
C GLN A 262 -0.43 -28.00 -8.06
N LEU A 263 -1.13 -27.28 -8.94
CA LEU A 263 -2.35 -27.79 -9.54
C LEU A 263 -1.94 -29.05 -10.33
N SER A 264 -2.21 -30.24 -9.80
CA SER A 264 -2.12 -31.46 -10.60
C SER A 264 -2.95 -31.23 -11.85
N MET A 265 -2.36 -31.42 -13.03
CA MET A 265 -3.00 -31.19 -14.33
C MET A 265 -4.17 -32.16 -14.58
N GLY A 266 -5.25 -31.99 -13.82
CA GLY A 266 -6.51 -32.72 -13.95
C GLY A 266 -7.73 -31.79 -14.00
N ALA A 267 -7.58 -30.51 -13.67
CA ALA A 267 -8.63 -29.52 -13.86
C ALA A 267 -8.66 -29.08 -15.33
N ALA A 268 -9.38 -29.83 -16.16
CA ALA A 268 -9.82 -29.35 -17.46
C ALA A 268 -10.56 -28.01 -17.28
N ALA A 269 -10.33 -27.06 -18.18
CA ALA A 269 -11.02 -25.77 -18.16
C ALA A 269 -12.55 -26.00 -18.13
N GLY A 270 -13.22 -25.57 -17.06
CA GLY A 270 -14.67 -25.67 -16.90
C GLY A 270 -15.18 -26.30 -15.60
N MET A 271 -14.31 -26.80 -14.72
CA MET A 271 -14.75 -27.30 -13.40
C MET A 271 -15.07 -26.15 -12.43
N ALA A 272 -16.21 -26.27 -11.73
CA ALA A 272 -16.58 -25.35 -10.67
C ALA A 272 -15.63 -25.49 -9.47
N VAL A 273 -15.42 -24.41 -8.73
CA VAL A 273 -14.47 -24.36 -7.61
C VAL A 273 -14.86 -25.34 -6.50
N GLU A 274 -16.16 -25.64 -6.34
CA GLU A 274 -16.64 -26.67 -5.42
C GLU A 274 -16.20 -28.11 -5.76
N ASP A 275 -15.85 -28.38 -7.01
CA ASP A 275 -15.47 -29.73 -7.48
C ASP A 275 -13.95 -29.98 -7.45
N ILE A 276 -13.18 -29.01 -6.94
CA ILE A 276 -11.74 -29.16 -6.76
C ILE A 276 -11.54 -29.94 -5.46
N GLN A 277 -11.15 -31.22 -5.57
CA GLN A 277 -10.64 -31.98 -4.43
C GLN A 277 -9.27 -31.39 -4.01
N TRP A 278 -9.22 -30.91 -2.77
CA TRP A 278 -8.02 -30.39 -2.11
C TRP A 278 -7.14 -31.50 -1.56
#